data_AF-A0A2P6CA63-F1
#
_entry.id   AF-A0A2P6CA63-F1
#
_cell.length_a   1.000
_cell.length_b   1.000
_cell.length_c   1.000
_cell.angle_alpha   90.00
_cell.angle_beta   90.00
_cell.angle_gamma   90.00
#
_symmetry.space_group_name_H-M   'P 1'
#
loop_
_entity.id
_entity.type
_entity.pdbx_description
1 polymer ?
#
loop_
_entity_poly.entity_id
_entity_poly.type
_entity_poly.pdbx_seq_one_letter_code
_entity_poly.pdbx_strand_id
1 'polypeptide(L)'
;NDFDPASPSTGNLDYRDIQDNDNDGIADNIDLDNDNDGIPDTIENGGNNAEGDEDGDGIPNYLDTTDNNGTGDGSTTDYTDSDNNGIPDVYDTDGDGIPNHFDLDSDNDGIPDIVEAGGVDTNGDGKVDDINADGTLVNDVDNDGLDDRYDTDVTGGTNGNAIANPDSDGDGIPNAQDLDADNDGIPDVVEAGGTDANGDGLADGFVDADNDGLNDLVDGDVAGTSNDQDNALILTGADTNNDGKPDSYVNGDTDNDGIPNFVDLDSDNDGIADIVEAGGVDTNGDGVVDYPISGDPTSMVDLDNDGLDDNYDTTDTSGSTPSFTAGTPIANPDTDGDGIKDVLDLDSDNDGIPDVIEAGGTDTNGDGLADGFVDTDNDGFNDLVDGDVTGTSNNQNNALVLTGTDTNNDGQPNSYTTGDTDGDGIPNHLDLDSDNDGITDIIEAGGTDTNKDGKVDAIATNGTLTNDTNNDGFDDNVQNAPLVTTGP
;
A
#
# COMPACT_ATOMS: atom_id res chain seq x y z
N ASN A 1 29.81 32.89 26.07
CA ASN A 1 29.86 31.58 26.72
C ASN A 1 28.42 31.33 27.18
N ASP A 2 27.53 30.99 26.27
CA ASP A 2 27.87 30.06 25.18
C ASP A 2 28.54 30.58 23.91
N PHE A 3 29.17 29.62 23.22
CA PHE A 3 29.88 29.67 21.93
C PHE A 3 30.25 28.20 21.63
N ASP A 4 29.24 27.40 21.31
CA ASP A 4 29.43 26.02 20.87
C ASP A 4 28.72 25.84 19.51
N PRO A 5 29.47 25.61 18.42
CA PRO A 5 28.91 25.29 17.12
C PRO A 5 29.14 23.81 16.76
N ALA A 6 28.99 22.88 17.74
CA ALA A 6 29.35 21.46 17.55
C ALA A 6 28.83 20.46 18.63
N SER A 7 27.76 20.72 19.40
CA SER A 7 27.22 19.75 20.39
C SER A 7 25.82 20.10 20.95
N PRO A 8 24.72 19.51 20.44
CA PRO A 8 23.37 19.75 20.98
C PRO A 8 23.08 19.03 22.31
N SER A 9 23.58 17.80 22.49
CA SER A 9 23.13 16.80 23.49
C SER A 9 23.27 17.09 25.00
N THR A 10 23.64 18.29 25.44
CA THR A 10 23.66 18.66 26.89
C THR A 10 23.20 20.08 27.22
N GLY A 11 22.58 20.78 26.26
CA GLY A 11 22.06 22.13 26.41
C GLY A 11 20.66 22.23 27.03
N ASN A 12 20.23 23.47 27.23
CA ASN A 12 18.81 23.84 27.29
C ASN A 12 18.58 24.58 25.97
N LEU A 13 17.70 24.09 25.09
CA LEU A 13 17.31 24.75 23.84
C LEU A 13 17.08 26.26 24.06
N ASP A 14 17.75 27.09 23.28
CA ASP A 14 17.61 28.56 23.17
C ASP A 14 17.41 28.92 21.69
N TYR A 15 16.85 30.11 21.40
CA TYR A 15 16.56 30.65 20.04
C TYR A 15 17.79 30.87 19.12
N ARG A 16 18.92 30.23 19.42
CA ARG A 16 20.23 30.35 18.77
C ARG A 16 20.92 29.00 18.60
N ASP A 17 20.34 27.95 19.18
CA ASP A 17 20.51 26.61 18.69
C ASP A 17 19.68 26.55 17.40
N ILE A 18 20.18 25.85 16.40
CA ILE A 18 19.53 25.70 15.10
C ILE A 18 18.61 24.49 15.25
N GLN A 19 17.40 24.56 14.70
CA GLN A 19 16.59 23.34 14.52
C GLN A 19 17.14 22.63 13.27
N ASP A 20 17.16 21.31 13.35
CA ASP A 20 18.08 20.38 12.69
C ASP A 20 17.50 18.99 13.04
N ASN A 21 16.35 18.63 12.43
CA ASN A 21 15.48 17.52 12.87
C ASN A 21 16.15 16.15 12.69
N ASP A 22 16.49 15.83 11.45
CA ASP A 22 17.37 14.73 11.04
C ASP A 22 18.76 14.69 11.70
N ASN A 23 19.27 15.85 12.16
CA ASN A 23 20.63 16.10 12.62
C ASN A 23 21.72 16.00 11.52
N ASP A 24 21.41 16.23 10.25
CA ASP A 24 22.41 16.28 9.17
C ASP A 24 23.39 17.47 9.34
N GLY A 25 22.95 18.55 10.01
CA GLY A 25 23.74 19.72 10.32
C GLY A 25 23.60 20.89 9.33
N ILE A 26 22.61 20.84 8.44
CA ILE A 26 21.99 21.96 7.76
C ILE A 26 21.00 22.60 8.77
N ALA A 27 19.72 22.79 8.47
CA ALA A 27 18.68 23.38 9.33
C ALA A 27 17.32 23.45 8.63
N ASP A 28 16.23 22.99 9.29
CA ASP A 28 14.88 22.86 8.72
C ASP A 28 14.46 24.05 7.83
N ASN A 29 14.72 25.28 8.29
CA ASN A 29 14.31 26.50 7.59
C ASN A 29 15.05 26.77 6.23
N ILE A 30 16.05 25.96 5.87
CA ILE A 30 16.81 26.02 4.60
C ILE A 30 17.15 24.64 4.01
N ASP A 31 16.80 23.55 4.67
CA ASP A 31 16.80 22.22 4.07
C ASP A 31 15.76 22.12 2.95
N LEU A 32 15.80 20.99 2.28
CA LEU A 32 14.87 20.62 1.23
C LEU A 32 14.13 19.32 1.54
N ASP A 33 14.55 18.61 2.58
CA ASP A 33 14.21 17.25 3.02
C ASP A 33 14.71 17.24 4.49
N ASN A 34 13.80 17.08 5.45
CA ASN A 34 14.01 17.49 6.86
C ASN A 34 14.18 16.31 7.83
N ASP A 35 13.90 15.10 7.37
CA ASP A 35 13.98 13.81 8.07
C ASP A 35 14.95 12.85 7.35
N ASN A 36 15.34 13.15 6.10
CA ASN A 36 16.10 12.33 5.16
C ASN A 36 15.36 11.08 4.68
N ASP A 37 14.06 11.13 4.46
CA ASP A 37 13.33 10.10 3.71
C ASP A 37 13.60 10.17 2.18
N GLY A 38 14.03 11.32 1.66
CA GLY A 38 14.35 11.54 0.25
C GLY A 38 13.20 12.14 -0.58
N ILE A 39 12.03 12.34 0.03
CA ILE A 39 10.97 13.20 -0.46
C ILE A 39 11.27 14.65 0.00
N PRO A 40 11.23 15.64 -0.91
CA PRO A 40 11.48 17.01 -0.48
C PRO A 40 10.29 17.62 0.25
N ASP A 41 10.48 18.44 1.31
CA ASP A 41 9.43 19.09 2.14
C ASP A 41 8.22 19.60 1.32
N THR A 42 8.51 20.15 0.14
CA THR A 42 7.52 20.80 -0.72
C THR A 42 6.69 19.82 -1.55
N ILE A 43 7.05 18.54 -1.61
CA ILE A 43 6.34 17.48 -2.29
C ILE A 43 5.32 16.87 -1.34
N GLU A 44 5.73 16.41 -0.15
CA GLU A 44 4.80 15.85 0.84
C GLU A 44 3.70 16.85 1.19
N ASN A 45 4.06 18.12 1.40
CA ASN A 45 3.10 19.17 1.75
C ASN A 45 2.30 19.68 0.53
N GLY A 46 2.04 18.84 -0.49
CA GLY A 46 1.18 19.13 -1.65
C GLY A 46 1.61 20.32 -2.51
N GLY A 47 2.91 20.63 -2.58
CA GLY A 47 3.43 21.83 -3.24
C GLY A 47 3.45 23.10 -2.38
N ASN A 48 2.99 23.03 -1.12
CA ASN A 48 3.11 24.11 -0.14
C ASN A 48 4.55 24.18 0.42
N ASN A 49 4.85 25.23 1.19
CA ASN A 49 6.13 25.38 1.87
C ASN A 49 5.84 25.49 3.36
N ALA A 50 6.10 24.43 4.12
CA ALA A 50 5.84 24.35 5.56
C ALA A 50 6.53 25.49 6.33
N GLU A 51 7.84 25.66 6.13
CA GLU A 51 8.66 26.74 6.72
C GLU A 51 8.38 28.16 6.17
N GLY A 52 7.29 28.33 5.42
CA GLY A 52 6.83 29.62 4.90
C GLY A 52 6.16 30.52 5.94
N ASP A 53 5.87 31.77 5.58
CA ASP A 53 5.13 32.76 6.41
C ASP A 53 4.22 33.54 5.43
N GLU A 54 3.21 32.84 4.89
CA GLU A 54 2.39 33.33 3.75
C GLU A 54 1.56 34.56 4.15
N ASP A 55 1.01 34.52 5.37
CA ASP A 55 0.23 35.60 5.99
C ASP A 55 1.10 36.81 6.42
N GLY A 56 2.33 36.55 6.87
CA GLY A 56 3.32 37.56 7.28
C GLY A 56 3.24 38.00 8.75
N ASP A 57 2.60 37.23 9.64
CA ASP A 57 2.61 37.48 11.08
C ASP A 57 3.85 36.93 11.81
N GLY A 58 4.59 36.00 11.18
CA GLY A 58 5.83 35.42 11.65
C GLY A 58 5.69 34.09 12.42
N ILE A 59 4.64 33.32 12.13
CA ILE A 59 4.48 31.90 12.46
C ILE A 59 4.71 31.09 11.17
N PRO A 60 5.44 29.95 11.21
CA PRO A 60 5.57 29.06 10.05
C PRO A 60 4.22 28.52 9.58
N ASN A 61 4.07 28.20 8.29
CA ASN A 61 2.78 27.75 7.74
C ASN A 61 2.26 26.47 8.41
N TYR A 62 3.12 25.48 8.70
CA TYR A 62 2.74 24.27 9.46
C TYR A 62 2.39 24.54 10.94
N LEU A 63 2.58 25.75 11.45
CA LEU A 63 2.18 26.14 12.82
C LEU A 63 1.13 27.26 12.83
N ASP A 64 0.63 27.70 11.66
CA ASP A 64 -0.36 28.77 11.54
C ASP A 64 -1.74 28.23 11.15
N THR A 65 -2.58 28.02 12.16
CA THR A 65 -3.98 27.59 11.98
C THR A 65 -4.92 28.74 11.56
N THR A 66 -4.37 29.85 11.02
CA THR A 66 -5.12 31.07 10.70
C THR A 66 -4.53 31.98 9.58
N ASP A 67 -5.10 31.97 8.36
CA ASP A 67 -4.98 33.15 7.45
C ASP A 67 -5.57 34.39 8.14
N ASN A 68 -4.73 35.24 8.76
CA ASN A 68 -5.12 36.45 9.48
C ASN A 68 -5.49 37.61 8.52
N ASN A 69 -5.80 37.26 7.27
CA ASN A 69 -6.10 38.13 6.13
C ASN A 69 -4.94 39.07 5.81
N GLY A 70 -3.71 38.51 5.81
CA GLY A 70 -2.55 39.06 5.16
C GLY A 70 -2.89 39.55 3.75
N THR A 71 -2.62 40.83 3.43
CA THR A 71 -3.13 41.41 2.18
C THR A 71 -2.26 41.12 0.96
N GLY A 72 -2.22 39.87 0.50
CA GLY A 72 -2.47 39.53 -0.91
C GLY A 72 -1.30 39.14 -1.81
N ASP A 73 -1.16 37.83 -1.97
CA ASP A 73 -0.53 37.03 -3.05
C ASP A 73 -1.63 36.34 -3.88
N GLY A 74 -2.53 35.62 -3.21
CA GLY A 74 -3.53 34.73 -3.79
C GLY A 74 -3.39 33.26 -3.38
N SER A 75 -2.84 32.95 -2.19
CA SER A 75 -2.77 31.59 -1.63
C SER A 75 -4.11 30.83 -1.68
N THR A 76 -4.00 29.49 -1.72
CA THR A 76 -5.10 28.52 -1.78
C THR A 76 -5.04 27.45 -0.70
N THR A 77 -3.98 27.41 0.12
CA THR A 77 -3.80 26.48 1.23
C THR A 77 -4.98 26.58 2.21
N ASP A 78 -5.52 25.44 2.64
CA ASP A 78 -6.49 25.40 3.73
C ASP A 78 -5.74 25.29 5.05
N TYR A 79 -5.96 26.23 5.97
CA TYR A 79 -5.35 26.24 7.29
C TYR A 79 -6.36 25.76 8.34
N THR A 80 -7.11 24.72 7.97
CA THR A 80 -8.00 24.03 8.90
C THR A 80 -7.15 23.13 9.80
N ASP A 81 -7.47 23.18 11.09
CA ASP A 81 -6.85 22.43 12.19
C ASP A 81 -8.05 21.79 12.91
N SER A 82 -8.33 20.54 12.54
CA SER A 82 -9.58 19.85 12.84
C SER A 82 -9.56 19.18 14.21
N ASP A 83 -8.47 18.50 14.53
CA ASP A 83 -8.27 17.78 15.79
C ASP A 83 -7.97 18.76 16.97
N ASN A 84 -7.37 19.93 16.66
CA ASN A 84 -6.86 20.97 17.58
C ASN A 84 -5.49 20.64 18.24
N ASN A 85 -4.61 19.89 17.56
CA ASN A 85 -3.21 19.68 17.96
C ASN A 85 -2.38 20.98 17.78
N GLY A 86 -2.69 21.77 16.75
CA GLY A 86 -2.10 23.08 16.44
C GLY A 86 -1.25 23.14 15.17
N ILE A 87 -1.19 22.06 14.40
CA ILE A 87 -0.73 22.00 13.00
C ILE A 87 -1.99 21.96 12.11
N PRO A 88 -2.00 22.53 10.89
CA PRO A 88 -3.13 22.38 9.98
C PRO A 88 -3.10 21.04 9.25
N ASP A 89 -4.27 20.42 9.03
CA ASP A 89 -4.50 19.09 8.42
C ASP A 89 -3.82 18.86 7.04
N VAL A 90 -3.27 19.90 6.39
CA VAL A 90 -2.54 19.84 5.10
C VAL A 90 -1.00 19.76 5.28
N TYR A 91 -0.56 19.57 6.52
CA TYR A 91 0.83 19.42 6.94
C TYR A 91 0.98 18.32 8.01
N ASP A 92 -0.07 17.54 8.28
CA ASP A 92 -0.20 16.57 9.40
C ASP A 92 -1.36 15.65 8.99
N THR A 93 -1.06 14.69 8.12
CA THR A 93 -2.05 13.84 7.44
C THR A 93 -2.76 12.94 8.45
N ASP A 94 -2.01 12.15 9.22
CA ASP A 94 -2.52 11.22 10.24
C ASP A 94 -3.12 11.89 11.51
N GLY A 95 -2.82 13.17 11.75
CA GLY A 95 -3.29 13.92 12.92
C GLY A 95 -2.56 13.59 14.23
N ASP A 96 -1.43 12.88 14.22
CA ASP A 96 -0.61 12.55 15.39
C ASP A 96 -0.05 13.84 16.07
N GLY A 97 0.31 14.83 15.25
CA GLY A 97 0.98 16.05 15.68
C GLY A 97 2.49 16.12 15.37
N ILE A 98 3.02 15.18 14.59
CA ILE A 98 4.25 15.30 13.80
C ILE A 98 3.84 15.77 12.40
N PRO A 99 4.36 16.90 11.89
CA PRO A 99 4.04 17.35 10.54
C PRO A 99 4.79 16.55 9.47
N ASN A 100 4.15 16.13 8.38
CA ASN A 100 4.66 15.20 7.34
C ASN A 100 6.19 15.30 7.08
N HIS A 101 6.73 16.49 6.79
CA HIS A 101 8.18 16.77 6.62
C HIS A 101 9.06 16.69 7.87
N PHE A 102 8.64 15.92 8.86
CA PHE A 102 9.40 15.50 10.03
C PHE A 102 9.00 14.07 10.45
N ASP A 103 8.09 13.45 9.69
CA ASP A 103 7.55 12.11 9.84
C ASP A 103 8.22 11.18 8.82
N LEU A 104 8.03 9.87 8.98
CA LEU A 104 8.54 8.84 8.08
C LEU A 104 7.43 7.85 7.69
N ASP A 105 6.21 8.08 8.16
CA ASP A 105 5.02 7.22 8.10
C ASP A 105 3.79 8.18 8.16
N SER A 106 3.68 9.07 7.16
CA SER A 106 2.86 10.30 7.19
C SER A 106 1.35 10.08 7.34
N ASP A 107 0.82 8.94 6.90
CA ASP A 107 -0.56 8.48 7.15
C ASP A 107 -0.66 7.47 8.31
N ASN A 108 0.48 6.94 8.78
CA ASN A 108 0.63 6.03 9.91
C ASN A 108 0.10 4.60 9.67
N ASP A 109 0.13 4.13 8.42
CA ASP A 109 -0.18 2.76 8.01
C ASP A 109 0.94 1.76 8.43
N GLY A 110 2.19 2.21 8.56
CA GLY A 110 3.35 1.39 8.95
C GLY A 110 4.28 0.94 7.82
N ILE A 111 4.04 1.40 6.60
CA ILE A 111 4.97 1.44 5.47
C ILE A 111 5.63 2.83 5.49
N PRO A 112 6.97 2.95 5.39
CA PRO A 112 7.59 4.27 5.48
C PRO A 112 7.53 5.05 4.15
N ASP A 113 7.25 6.36 4.19
CA ASP A 113 7.03 7.26 3.03
C ASP A 113 7.99 7.04 1.85
N ILE A 114 9.29 6.85 2.13
CA ILE A 114 10.33 6.57 1.14
C ILE A 114 10.00 5.34 0.27
N VAL A 115 9.31 4.34 0.83
CA VAL A 115 8.96 3.08 0.17
C VAL A 115 7.80 3.30 -0.79
N GLU A 116 6.68 3.89 -0.37
CA GLU A 116 5.53 4.15 -1.26
C GLU A 116 5.85 5.20 -2.31
N ALA A 117 6.66 6.22 -1.96
CA ALA A 117 7.18 7.17 -2.93
C ALA A 117 8.11 6.54 -3.99
N GLY A 118 8.42 5.24 -3.86
CA GLY A 118 9.17 4.42 -4.80
C GLY A 118 10.69 4.58 -4.70
N GLY A 119 11.16 4.92 -3.50
CA GLY A 119 12.55 5.15 -3.12
C GLY A 119 13.26 3.87 -2.62
N VAL A 120 14.41 4.06 -1.96
CA VAL A 120 15.33 2.96 -1.60
C VAL A 120 15.70 3.01 -0.14
N ASP A 121 14.96 2.23 0.65
CA ASP A 121 15.37 1.78 1.97
C ASP A 121 15.67 0.26 1.96
N THR A 122 16.96 -0.12 1.95
CA THR A 122 17.37 -1.54 2.07
C THR A 122 17.65 -1.96 3.51
N ASN A 123 17.25 -1.12 4.47
CA ASN A 123 17.68 -1.22 5.85
C ASN A 123 16.55 -1.11 6.90
N GLY A 124 15.38 -0.62 6.50
CA GLY A 124 14.13 -0.60 7.27
C GLY A 124 14.00 0.61 8.20
N ASP A 125 14.82 1.65 8.09
CA ASP A 125 14.81 2.81 9.01
C ASP A 125 14.08 4.04 8.46
N GLY A 126 13.26 3.86 7.41
CA GLY A 126 12.41 4.90 6.80
C GLY A 126 13.18 5.99 6.06
N LYS A 127 14.51 5.93 6.05
CA LYS A 127 15.38 6.99 5.54
C LYS A 127 16.20 6.55 4.34
N VAL A 128 16.72 7.53 3.60
CA VAL A 128 17.60 7.27 2.46
C VAL A 128 18.84 6.51 2.90
N ASP A 129 19.10 5.41 2.22
CA ASP A 129 20.25 4.54 2.51
C ASP A 129 21.62 5.27 2.53
N ASP A 130 22.65 4.65 3.09
CA ASP A 130 24.04 5.17 3.11
C ASP A 130 24.29 6.45 3.98
N ILE A 131 23.38 6.89 4.87
CA ILE A 131 23.60 8.00 5.82
C ILE A 131 24.88 7.84 6.69
N ASN A 132 25.58 8.94 7.01
CA ASN A 132 26.72 8.88 7.94
C ASN A 132 26.24 8.78 9.40
N ALA A 133 27.01 8.09 10.24
CA ALA A 133 26.77 7.97 11.69
C ALA A 133 26.95 9.29 12.51
N ASP A 134 26.89 10.44 11.85
CA ASP A 134 26.75 11.79 12.41
C ASP A 134 25.66 12.62 11.72
N GLY A 135 24.64 11.98 11.14
CA GLY A 135 23.47 12.57 10.49
C GLY A 135 23.69 12.86 9.02
N THR A 136 24.81 13.52 8.68
CA THR A 136 25.09 14.00 7.31
C THR A 136 24.87 12.93 6.22
N LEU A 137 24.18 13.31 5.15
CA LEU A 137 24.10 12.50 3.92
C LEU A 137 25.48 12.15 3.34
N VAL A 138 25.63 10.94 2.80
CA VAL A 138 26.86 10.54 2.08
C VAL A 138 26.87 11.05 0.64
N ASN A 139 25.70 11.12 0.00
CA ASN A 139 25.53 11.59 -1.36
C ASN A 139 24.84 12.95 -1.37
N ASP A 140 25.47 13.97 -0.81
CA ASP A 140 25.02 15.35 -0.93
C ASP A 140 26.23 16.22 -1.31
N VAL A 141 26.21 16.75 -2.54
CA VAL A 141 27.36 17.49 -3.11
C VAL A 141 27.26 19.02 -2.92
N ASP A 142 26.05 19.54 -2.68
CA ASP A 142 25.73 20.97 -2.58
C ASP A 142 25.67 21.46 -1.13
N ASN A 143 25.24 20.58 -0.24
CA ASN A 143 24.80 20.81 1.12
C ASN A 143 23.55 21.69 1.19
N ASP A 144 22.45 21.15 0.62
CA ASP A 144 21.08 21.69 0.66
C ASP A 144 19.99 20.67 1.10
N GLY A 145 20.34 19.52 1.67
CA GLY A 145 19.43 18.64 2.41
C GLY A 145 19.00 17.38 1.68
N LEU A 146 18.93 17.41 0.35
CA LEU A 146 18.39 16.32 -0.46
C LEU A 146 19.50 15.41 -1.04
N ASP A 147 19.36 14.08 -0.96
CA ASP A 147 20.34 13.14 -1.51
C ASP A 147 20.44 13.25 -3.05
N ASP A 148 21.66 13.27 -3.60
CA ASP A 148 22.06 13.28 -5.01
C ASP A 148 21.28 12.24 -5.87
N ARG A 149 20.73 11.17 -5.28
CA ARG A 149 19.79 10.21 -5.93
C ARG A 149 18.50 10.90 -6.37
N TYR A 150 17.92 11.69 -5.47
CA TYR A 150 16.61 12.32 -5.57
C TYR A 150 16.71 13.79 -6.02
N ASP A 151 17.84 14.47 -5.78
CA ASP A 151 18.02 15.85 -6.24
C ASP A 151 18.21 16.00 -7.76
N THR A 152 17.41 16.91 -8.33
CA THR A 152 17.44 17.28 -9.75
C THR A 152 18.23 18.56 -10.09
N ASP A 153 18.86 19.29 -9.15
CA ASP A 153 19.70 20.49 -9.44
C ASP A 153 21.16 20.46 -8.91
N VAL A 154 21.69 19.31 -8.48
CA VAL A 154 23.02 19.12 -7.84
C VAL A 154 24.14 20.04 -8.42
N THR A 155 24.42 21.15 -7.75
CA THR A 155 25.40 22.23 -8.05
C THR A 155 26.86 21.81 -7.85
N GLY A 156 27.25 20.75 -8.54
CA GLY A 156 28.66 20.32 -8.61
C GLY A 156 28.83 18.83 -8.80
N GLY A 157 27.77 18.07 -8.55
CA GLY A 157 27.68 16.62 -8.70
C GLY A 157 27.09 16.22 -10.04
N THR A 158 26.19 15.24 -9.99
CA THR A 158 25.42 14.74 -11.13
C THR A 158 23.98 14.62 -10.66
N ASN A 159 23.08 15.39 -11.27
CA ASN A 159 21.65 15.35 -10.98
C ASN A 159 21.12 13.91 -11.05
N GLY A 160 20.40 13.50 -10.02
CA GLY A 160 19.62 12.27 -9.97
C GLY A 160 18.26 12.42 -10.64
N ASN A 161 17.29 11.64 -10.17
CA ASN A 161 15.89 11.68 -10.59
C ASN A 161 15.06 11.98 -9.34
N ALA A 162 14.18 12.98 -9.40
CA ALA A 162 13.21 13.20 -8.32
C ALA A 162 12.49 11.89 -7.98
N ILE A 163 12.31 11.65 -6.67
CA ILE A 163 11.45 10.58 -6.18
C ILE A 163 10.05 10.73 -6.79
N ALA A 164 9.33 9.63 -6.96
CA ALA A 164 8.09 9.66 -7.71
C ALA A 164 6.99 10.36 -6.92
N ASN A 165 6.85 9.98 -5.64
CA ASN A 165 5.66 10.18 -4.81
C ASN A 165 4.38 10.05 -5.66
N PRO A 166 4.02 8.80 -6.04
CA PRO A 166 2.91 8.53 -6.92
C PRO A 166 1.56 8.92 -6.29
N ASP A 167 0.53 8.82 -7.11
CA ASP A 167 -0.90 9.03 -6.86
C ASP A 167 -1.46 7.93 -7.79
N SER A 168 -1.48 6.71 -7.25
CA SER A 168 -1.55 5.45 -8.03
C SER A 168 -2.93 5.28 -8.67
N ASP A 169 -3.98 5.45 -7.88
CA ASP A 169 -5.37 5.41 -8.31
C ASP A 169 -5.84 6.66 -9.10
N GLY A 170 -5.21 7.82 -8.89
CA GLY A 170 -5.59 9.11 -9.47
C GLY A 170 -6.68 9.87 -8.70
N ASP A 171 -6.91 9.58 -7.42
CA ASP A 171 -7.77 10.31 -6.49
C ASP A 171 -7.27 11.76 -6.27
N GLY A 172 -5.96 11.91 -6.07
CA GLY A 172 -5.29 13.18 -5.77
C GLY A 172 -4.61 13.27 -4.40
N ILE A 173 -4.71 12.24 -3.56
CA ILE A 173 -3.81 11.95 -2.43
C ILE A 173 -2.56 11.20 -2.99
N PRO A 174 -1.33 11.53 -2.55
CA PRO A 174 -0.15 10.74 -2.91
C PRO A 174 -0.03 9.50 -2.02
N ASN A 175 0.48 8.39 -2.55
CA ASN A 175 0.50 7.08 -1.85
C ASN A 175 1.02 7.13 -0.41
N ALA A 176 2.12 7.87 -0.14
CA ALA A 176 2.69 8.03 1.21
C ALA A 176 1.84 8.91 2.17
N GLN A 177 0.56 9.08 1.87
CA GLN A 177 -0.45 9.85 2.61
C GLN A 177 -1.85 9.22 2.42
N ASP A 178 -1.92 7.99 1.90
CA ASP A 178 -3.11 7.30 1.42
C ASP A 178 -3.17 5.90 2.02
N LEU A 179 -4.30 5.56 2.64
CA LEU A 179 -4.46 4.29 3.34
C LEU A 179 -4.93 3.13 2.45
N ASP A 180 -5.18 3.36 1.16
CA ASP A 180 -5.71 2.40 0.17
C ASP A 180 -5.23 2.82 -1.23
N ALA A 181 -3.92 2.73 -1.49
CA ALA A 181 -3.24 3.54 -2.50
C ALA A 181 -3.52 3.16 -3.98
N ASP A 182 -4.07 1.98 -4.27
CA ASP A 182 -4.69 1.66 -5.56
C ASP A 182 -6.23 1.67 -5.54
N ASN A 183 -6.80 1.86 -4.35
CA ASN A 183 -8.22 2.00 -4.08
C ASN A 183 -9.05 0.76 -4.47
N ASP A 184 -8.59 -0.41 -4.03
CA ASP A 184 -9.27 -1.69 -4.09
C ASP A 184 -10.23 -1.91 -2.88
N GLY A 185 -9.99 -1.25 -1.74
CA GLY A 185 -10.79 -1.38 -0.50
C GLY A 185 -10.11 -2.15 0.64
N ILE A 186 -8.93 -2.73 0.41
CA ILE A 186 -8.01 -3.31 1.38
C ILE A 186 -6.98 -2.23 1.73
N PRO A 187 -6.79 -1.91 3.03
CA PRO A 187 -5.77 -0.93 3.38
C PRO A 187 -4.34 -1.45 3.20
N ASP A 188 -3.42 -0.59 2.75
CA ASP A 188 -2.00 -0.85 2.50
C ASP A 188 -1.33 -1.68 3.61
N VAL A 189 -1.57 -1.32 4.88
CA VAL A 189 -1.03 -2.01 6.08
C VAL A 189 -1.38 -3.49 6.11
N VAL A 190 -2.53 -3.88 5.55
CA VAL A 190 -3.03 -5.26 5.55
C VAL A 190 -2.31 -6.08 4.48
N GLU A 191 -2.01 -5.47 3.33
CA GLU A 191 -1.39 -6.08 2.15
C GLU A 191 0.12 -6.19 2.28
N ALA A 192 0.74 -5.19 2.92
CA ALA A 192 2.09 -5.23 3.45
C ALA A 192 2.26 -6.25 4.60
N GLY A 193 1.18 -6.91 5.03
CA GLY A 193 1.20 -7.99 6.02
C GLY A 193 1.31 -7.52 7.47
N GLY A 194 1.01 -6.25 7.72
CA GLY A 194 0.95 -5.61 9.02
C GLY A 194 -0.23 -6.07 9.87
N THR A 195 -0.76 -5.17 10.70
CA THR A 195 -1.91 -5.51 11.55
C THR A 195 -2.79 -4.28 11.71
N ASP A 196 -3.96 -4.32 11.10
CA ASP A 196 -5.11 -3.52 11.51
C ASP A 196 -6.17 -4.46 12.14
N ALA A 197 -6.28 -4.45 13.47
CA ALA A 197 -7.32 -5.19 14.18
C ALA A 197 -8.54 -4.33 14.54
N ASN A 198 -8.50 -3.05 14.18
CA ASN A 198 -9.49 -2.01 14.50
C ASN A 198 -10.46 -1.81 13.34
N GLY A 199 -9.91 -1.84 12.13
CA GLY A 199 -10.51 -1.39 10.88
C GLY A 199 -10.18 0.06 10.51
N ASP A 200 -9.16 0.74 11.06
CA ASP A 200 -8.85 2.14 10.71
C ASP A 200 -7.75 2.33 9.66
N GLY A 201 -7.25 1.29 9.00
CA GLY A 201 -6.16 1.41 8.02
C GLY A 201 -4.79 1.71 8.63
N LEU A 202 -4.74 2.18 9.88
CA LEU A 202 -3.50 2.48 10.60
C LEU A 202 -2.81 1.25 11.20
N ALA A 203 -1.50 1.37 11.42
CA ALA A 203 -0.67 0.40 12.14
C ALA A 203 -1.14 0.17 13.59
N ASP A 204 -1.81 -0.95 13.87
CA ASP A 204 -2.37 -1.24 15.20
C ASP A 204 -1.28 -1.37 16.27
N GLY A 205 -1.39 -0.54 17.30
CA GLY A 205 -0.56 -0.60 18.49
C GLY A 205 0.57 0.43 18.56
N PHE A 206 0.51 1.48 17.72
CA PHE A 206 1.43 2.61 17.66
C PHE A 206 2.16 2.95 18.97
N VAL A 207 3.48 2.88 18.90
CA VAL A 207 4.42 3.40 19.89
C VAL A 207 5.62 3.91 19.12
N ASP A 208 5.93 5.19 19.27
CA ASP A 208 7.19 5.75 18.79
C ASP A 208 8.12 6.04 20.00
N ALA A 209 9.31 5.45 19.99
CA ALA A 209 10.34 5.64 21.01
C ALA A 209 11.31 6.81 20.72
N ASP A 210 11.46 7.20 19.46
CA ASP A 210 12.47 8.10 18.92
C ASP A 210 11.93 9.51 18.68
N ASN A 211 10.63 9.63 18.39
CA ASN A 211 9.90 10.82 17.96
C ASN A 211 10.29 11.18 16.51
N ASP A 212 10.31 10.18 15.63
CA ASP A 212 10.52 10.28 14.18
C ASP A 212 9.42 9.59 13.35
N GLY A 213 8.21 9.45 13.91
CA GLY A 213 7.00 9.11 13.16
C GLY A 213 6.73 7.61 13.10
N LEU A 214 7.71 6.85 12.61
CA LEU A 214 7.57 5.41 12.35
C LEU A 214 7.32 4.57 13.62
N ASN A 215 6.38 3.63 13.53
CA ASN A 215 5.92 2.80 14.66
C ASN A 215 6.92 1.71 15.10
N ASP A 216 7.30 1.64 16.39
CA ASP A 216 8.20 0.65 17.08
C ASP A 216 8.06 -0.82 16.62
N LEU A 217 6.88 -1.21 16.10
CA LEU A 217 6.57 -2.57 15.65
C LEU A 217 7.10 -2.90 14.27
N VAL A 218 7.19 -1.89 13.39
CA VAL A 218 7.56 -1.98 11.98
C VAL A 218 8.85 -1.22 11.70
N ASP A 219 9.16 -0.19 12.49
CA ASP A 219 10.42 0.53 12.48
C ASP A 219 11.64 -0.41 12.61
N GLY A 220 12.56 -0.28 11.67
CA GLY A 220 13.86 -0.93 11.72
C GLY A 220 14.81 -0.31 12.74
N ASP A 221 14.73 0.97 13.10
CA ASP A 221 15.61 1.62 14.09
C ASP A 221 14.91 2.17 15.36
N VAL A 222 14.18 1.27 16.05
CA VAL A 222 13.38 1.42 17.31
C VAL A 222 14.10 2.05 18.54
N ALA A 223 15.28 2.62 18.36
CA ALA A 223 16.02 3.38 19.36
C ALA A 223 17.06 4.35 18.74
N GLY A 224 16.97 4.70 17.45
CA GLY A 224 17.89 5.55 16.69
C GLY A 224 19.36 5.10 16.78
N THR A 225 19.59 3.80 16.94
CA THR A 225 20.91 3.21 17.23
C THR A 225 21.15 1.75 16.79
N SER A 226 20.17 1.04 16.23
CA SER A 226 20.32 -0.32 15.67
C SER A 226 19.18 -0.78 14.75
N ASN A 227 19.45 -0.74 13.44
CA ASN A 227 18.68 -1.34 12.36
C ASN A 227 18.43 -2.86 12.59
N ASP A 228 17.20 -3.23 12.93
CA ASP A 228 16.63 -4.58 13.05
C ASP A 228 15.62 -4.79 11.92
N GLN A 229 16.15 -4.95 10.69
CA GLN A 229 15.46 -5.28 9.43
C GLN A 229 14.42 -6.41 9.49
N ASP A 230 14.35 -7.16 10.59
CA ASP A 230 13.34 -8.20 10.84
C ASP A 230 11.96 -7.58 11.26
N ASN A 231 11.85 -6.25 11.42
CA ASN A 231 10.63 -5.52 11.80
C ASN A 231 9.82 -4.96 10.60
N ALA A 232 10.49 -4.33 9.62
CA ALA A 232 9.86 -3.60 8.50
C ALA A 232 8.81 -4.43 7.75
N LEU A 233 7.63 -3.83 7.51
CA LEU A 233 6.58 -4.45 6.69
C LEU A 233 7.10 -4.67 5.28
N ILE A 234 7.60 -3.62 4.63
CA ILE A 234 8.22 -3.68 3.31
C ILE A 234 9.70 -3.31 3.39
N LEU A 235 10.58 -4.18 2.87
CA LEU A 235 11.99 -3.88 2.69
C LEU A 235 12.33 -3.79 1.20
N THR A 236 12.97 -2.71 0.76
CA THR A 236 13.31 -2.55 -0.66
C THR A 236 14.63 -3.24 -1.05
N GLY A 237 14.78 -3.50 -2.35
CA GLY A 237 16.01 -3.99 -2.97
C GLY A 237 16.90 -2.84 -3.43
N ALA A 238 18.22 -2.99 -3.25
CA ALA A 238 19.19 -1.96 -3.61
C ALA A 238 19.11 -1.54 -5.09
N ASP A 239 19.08 -0.23 -5.35
CA ASP A 239 19.28 0.33 -6.70
C ASP A 239 20.69 0.00 -7.22
N THR A 240 20.83 -1.06 -8.02
CA THR A 240 22.13 -1.41 -8.63
C THR A 240 22.40 -0.68 -9.95
N ASN A 241 21.42 0.09 -10.44
CA ASN A 241 21.40 0.66 -11.77
C ASN A 241 21.63 2.19 -11.78
N ASN A 242 21.45 2.83 -10.62
CA ASN A 242 21.54 4.25 -10.31
C ASN A 242 20.50 5.11 -11.05
N ASP A 243 19.22 4.72 -10.95
CA ASP A 243 18.07 5.52 -11.41
C ASP A 243 17.11 5.96 -10.29
N GLY A 244 17.44 5.70 -9.02
CA GLY A 244 16.70 6.21 -7.85
C GLY A 244 15.55 5.30 -7.40
N LYS A 245 15.22 4.26 -8.17
CA LYS A 245 14.20 3.26 -7.82
C LYS A 245 14.84 1.97 -7.30
N PRO A 246 14.15 1.21 -6.44
CA PRO A 246 14.62 -0.09 -5.99
C PRO A 246 14.60 -1.10 -7.15
N ASP A 247 15.50 -2.08 -7.14
CA ASP A 247 15.54 -3.14 -8.16
C ASP A 247 14.51 -4.28 -7.90
N SER A 248 13.78 -4.25 -6.77
CA SER A 248 12.75 -5.23 -6.31
C SER A 248 12.16 -4.80 -4.95
N TYR A 249 11.01 -5.31 -4.53
CA TYR A 249 10.62 -5.35 -3.10
C TYR A 249 10.90 -6.75 -2.53
N VAL A 250 11.36 -6.85 -1.28
CA VAL A 250 11.93 -8.11 -0.74
C VAL A 250 10.87 -9.04 -0.14
N ASN A 251 9.75 -8.47 0.29
CA ASN A 251 8.71 -9.16 1.06
C ASN A 251 7.29 -8.55 0.95
N GLY A 252 7.01 -7.79 -0.11
CA GLY A 252 5.68 -7.25 -0.45
C GLY A 252 5.57 -6.95 -1.94
N ASP A 253 5.87 -7.98 -2.73
CA ASP A 253 5.84 -8.05 -4.20
C ASP A 253 5.73 -9.56 -4.47
N THR A 254 4.48 -10.04 -4.51
CA THR A 254 4.16 -11.47 -4.30
C THR A 254 4.42 -12.27 -5.58
N ASP A 255 4.00 -11.76 -6.74
CA ASP A 255 4.22 -12.41 -8.03
C ASP A 255 5.65 -12.17 -8.62
N ASN A 256 6.37 -11.14 -8.14
CA ASN A 256 7.70 -10.67 -8.59
C ASN A 256 7.72 -9.92 -9.94
N ASP A 257 6.64 -9.20 -10.26
CA ASP A 257 6.47 -8.22 -11.33
C ASP A 257 7.37 -6.98 -11.12
N GLY A 258 7.40 -6.44 -9.89
CA GLY A 258 8.10 -5.21 -9.50
C GLY A 258 7.19 -4.04 -9.11
N ILE A 259 5.88 -4.21 -9.12
CA ILE A 259 4.86 -3.44 -8.40
C ILE A 259 4.72 -4.07 -6.99
N PRO A 260 4.68 -3.29 -5.90
CA PRO A 260 4.45 -3.84 -4.57
C PRO A 260 2.95 -4.04 -4.29
N ASN A 261 2.61 -5.02 -3.45
CA ASN A 261 1.23 -5.48 -3.22
C ASN A 261 0.21 -4.34 -3.00
N PHE A 262 0.54 -3.33 -2.18
CA PHE A 262 -0.33 -2.19 -1.82
C PHE A 262 -0.65 -1.20 -2.97
N VAL A 263 -0.21 -1.52 -4.19
CA VAL A 263 -0.56 -0.81 -5.43
C VAL A 263 -0.73 -1.78 -6.60
N ASP A 264 -0.98 -3.06 -6.32
CA ASP A 264 -1.14 -4.14 -7.29
C ASP A 264 -2.54 -4.75 -7.18
N LEU A 265 -3.40 -4.44 -8.16
CA LEU A 265 -4.80 -4.86 -8.19
C LEU A 265 -5.01 -6.38 -8.44
N ASP A 266 -3.94 -7.17 -8.58
CA ASP A 266 -3.89 -8.62 -8.80
C ASP A 266 -2.57 -9.14 -8.18
N SER A 267 -2.40 -8.94 -6.86
CA SER A 267 -1.13 -9.02 -6.10
C SER A 267 -0.34 -10.31 -6.31
N ASP A 268 -1.01 -11.45 -6.52
CA ASP A 268 -0.36 -12.73 -6.80
C ASP A 268 -0.43 -13.15 -8.29
N ASN A 269 -1.10 -12.35 -9.13
CA ASN A 269 -1.21 -12.46 -10.58
C ASN A 269 -1.85 -13.76 -11.06
N ASP A 270 -2.84 -14.28 -10.31
CA ASP A 270 -3.73 -15.35 -10.74
C ASP A 270 -4.75 -14.86 -11.80
N GLY A 271 -5.10 -13.57 -11.82
CA GLY A 271 -6.07 -12.98 -12.73
C GLY A 271 -7.50 -12.81 -12.19
N ILE A 272 -7.66 -12.88 -10.88
CA ILE A 272 -8.78 -12.40 -10.08
C ILE A 272 -8.23 -11.20 -9.29
N ALA A 273 -8.94 -10.07 -9.31
CA ALA A 273 -8.46 -8.90 -8.57
C ALA A 273 -8.66 -9.04 -7.06
N ASP A 274 -7.76 -8.46 -6.28
CA ASP A 274 -7.71 -8.51 -4.82
C ASP A 274 -9.08 -8.18 -4.17
N ILE A 275 -9.75 -7.11 -4.64
CA ILE A 275 -11.09 -6.69 -4.18
C ILE A 275 -12.12 -7.81 -4.30
N VAL A 276 -11.98 -8.69 -5.28
CA VAL A 276 -12.93 -9.76 -5.57
C VAL A 276 -12.71 -10.94 -4.62
N GLU A 277 -11.47 -11.25 -4.29
CA GLU A 277 -11.08 -12.33 -3.37
C GLU A 277 -11.30 -11.93 -1.91
N ALA A 278 -11.03 -10.67 -1.58
CA ALA A 278 -11.48 -9.99 -0.37
C ALA A 278 -13.04 -9.95 -0.25
N GLY A 279 -13.76 -10.25 -1.33
CA GLY A 279 -15.21 -10.44 -1.34
C GLY A 279 -16.00 -9.13 -1.44
N GLY A 280 -15.39 -8.12 -2.05
CA GLY A 280 -15.89 -6.77 -2.30
C GLY A 280 -16.69 -6.64 -3.60
N VAL A 281 -16.83 -5.41 -4.06
CA VAL A 281 -17.77 -5.05 -5.14
C VAL A 281 -17.06 -4.35 -6.30
N ASP A 282 -16.48 -5.14 -7.19
CA ASP A 282 -16.15 -4.69 -8.54
C ASP A 282 -17.25 -5.12 -9.54
N THR A 283 -17.95 -4.17 -10.17
CA THR A 283 -18.93 -4.45 -11.25
C THR A 283 -18.46 -4.05 -12.64
N ASN A 284 -17.18 -3.70 -12.77
CA ASN A 284 -16.51 -3.18 -13.95
C ASN A 284 -15.47 -4.17 -14.52
N GLY A 285 -14.88 -4.98 -13.66
CA GLY A 285 -13.74 -5.84 -13.92
C GLY A 285 -12.39 -5.18 -13.66
N ASP A 286 -12.32 -3.96 -13.12
CA ASP A 286 -11.12 -3.10 -13.17
C ASP A 286 -10.38 -2.94 -11.83
N GLY A 287 -10.49 -3.92 -10.94
CA GLY A 287 -9.71 -4.03 -9.69
C GLY A 287 -10.12 -3.06 -8.57
N VAL A 288 -10.53 -1.85 -8.92
CA VAL A 288 -10.80 -0.77 -7.96
C VAL A 288 -12.26 -0.72 -7.47
N VAL A 289 -12.50 0.02 -6.39
CA VAL A 289 -13.84 0.27 -5.84
C VAL A 289 -14.77 0.98 -6.84
N ASP A 290 -16.07 0.60 -6.81
CA ASP A 290 -17.06 0.97 -7.84
C ASP A 290 -17.54 2.44 -7.74
N TYR A 291 -16.73 3.37 -8.28
CA TYR A 291 -16.90 4.83 -8.14
C TYR A 291 -18.30 5.37 -8.53
N PRO A 292 -18.85 6.34 -7.76
CA PRO A 292 -20.09 7.06 -8.07
C PRO A 292 -20.16 7.67 -9.48
N ILE A 293 -19.00 8.03 -10.05
CA ILE A 293 -18.81 8.35 -11.47
C ILE A 293 -17.70 7.45 -12.04
N SER A 294 -18.03 6.20 -12.38
CA SER A 294 -17.19 5.28 -13.18
C SER A 294 -16.15 5.97 -14.10
N GLY A 295 -14.87 5.70 -13.81
CA GLY A 295 -13.69 6.29 -14.46
C GLY A 295 -13.37 7.75 -14.04
N ASP A 296 -13.61 8.10 -12.78
CA ASP A 296 -13.36 9.41 -12.15
C ASP A 296 -13.06 9.11 -10.65
N PRO A 297 -11.82 8.70 -10.28
CA PRO A 297 -11.44 8.27 -8.93
C PRO A 297 -11.80 9.30 -7.86
N THR A 298 -11.48 10.57 -8.12
CA THR A 298 -11.90 11.78 -7.36
C THR A 298 -13.44 11.98 -7.21
N SER A 299 -14.26 11.01 -7.64
CA SER A 299 -15.71 10.94 -7.40
C SER A 299 -16.13 9.91 -6.37
N MET A 300 -15.17 9.15 -5.83
CA MET A 300 -15.20 8.36 -4.60
C MET A 300 -16.03 9.04 -3.51
N VAL A 301 -16.58 8.23 -2.60
CA VAL A 301 -17.18 8.75 -1.38
C VAL A 301 -16.20 8.57 -0.24
N ASP A 302 -15.13 9.34 -0.23
CA ASP A 302 -14.35 9.62 0.96
C ASP A 302 -14.83 11.00 1.48
N LEU A 303 -15.07 11.10 2.78
CA LEU A 303 -15.64 12.26 3.45
C LEU A 303 -14.72 12.85 4.52
N ASP A 304 -13.65 12.14 4.90
CA ASP A 304 -12.58 12.52 5.83
C ASP A 304 -11.39 13.06 5.05
N ASN A 305 -11.15 12.53 3.85
CA ASN A 305 -9.97 12.66 2.99
C ASN A 305 -8.78 11.91 3.63
N ASP A 306 -8.98 10.61 3.92
CA ASP A 306 -7.98 9.68 4.46
C ASP A 306 -7.67 8.48 3.53
N GLY A 307 -8.19 8.49 2.29
CA GLY A 307 -7.90 7.49 1.25
C GLY A 307 -8.98 6.42 1.09
N LEU A 308 -9.68 6.07 2.18
CA LEU A 308 -10.61 4.94 2.23
C LEU A 308 -12.05 5.31 1.81
N ASP A 309 -12.66 4.56 0.88
CA ASP A 309 -14.07 4.80 0.48
C ASP A 309 -15.09 4.43 1.61
N ASP A 310 -16.05 5.32 1.88
CA ASP A 310 -17.19 5.24 2.84
C ASP A 310 -17.96 3.88 2.82
N ASN A 311 -17.89 3.12 1.71
CA ASN A 311 -18.54 1.81 1.63
C ASN A 311 -17.82 0.76 2.48
N TYR A 312 -16.53 0.94 2.72
CA TYR A 312 -15.66 0.10 3.53
C TYR A 312 -15.25 0.83 4.84
N ASP A 313 -14.83 2.11 4.86
CA ASP A 313 -14.95 2.89 6.11
C ASP A 313 -16.40 3.32 6.36
N THR A 314 -17.12 2.53 7.17
CA THR A 314 -18.49 2.89 7.55
C THR A 314 -18.58 3.84 8.75
N THR A 315 -17.47 4.45 9.19
CA THR A 315 -17.43 5.24 10.43
C THR A 315 -17.30 6.75 10.30
N ASP A 316 -17.04 7.28 9.09
CA ASP A 316 -17.29 8.70 8.82
C ASP A 316 -18.69 9.14 9.29
N THR A 317 -18.77 10.36 9.82
CA THR A 317 -20.02 11.00 10.19
C THR A 317 -20.23 12.43 9.68
N SER A 318 -19.76 12.74 8.47
CA SER A 318 -20.09 13.96 7.73
C SER A 318 -19.65 15.23 8.48
N GLY A 319 -18.35 15.47 8.57
CA GLY A 319 -17.79 16.73 9.06
C GLY A 319 -16.61 16.65 10.03
N SER A 320 -16.00 15.48 10.18
CA SER A 320 -14.72 15.07 9.53
C SER A 320 -14.52 15.62 8.09
N THR A 321 -13.34 15.81 7.48
CA THR A 321 -11.94 16.03 7.94
C THR A 321 -11.19 14.86 8.61
N PRO A 322 -9.87 14.67 8.36
CA PRO A 322 -9.12 13.43 8.67
C PRO A 322 -9.38 12.93 10.10
N SER A 323 -9.86 11.70 10.19
CA SER A 323 -10.42 11.18 11.44
C SER A 323 -10.37 9.65 11.48
N PHE A 324 -9.17 9.12 11.29
CA PHE A 324 -8.66 7.77 11.57
C PHE A 324 -9.33 7.10 12.79
N THR A 325 -10.53 6.59 12.58
CA THR A 325 -11.43 6.10 13.61
C THR A 325 -11.85 4.72 13.18
N ALA A 326 -11.41 3.68 13.88
CA ALA A 326 -11.76 2.27 13.67
C ALA A 326 -12.99 2.00 12.78
N GLY A 327 -12.73 1.93 11.48
CA GLY A 327 -13.67 1.69 10.40
C GLY A 327 -14.06 0.22 10.24
N THR A 328 -14.34 -0.18 9.00
CA THR A 328 -14.71 -1.56 8.66
C THR A 328 -14.25 -1.96 7.24
N PRO A 329 -12.94 -1.82 6.91
CA PRO A 329 -12.37 -2.16 5.60
C PRO A 329 -12.78 -3.56 5.17
N ILE A 330 -12.61 -3.82 3.88
CA ILE A 330 -12.95 -5.11 3.29
C ILE A 330 -12.32 -6.25 4.11
N ALA A 331 -12.98 -7.39 4.13
CA ALA A 331 -12.36 -8.54 4.78
C ALA A 331 -11.22 -9.00 3.88
N ASN A 332 -9.99 -9.05 4.38
CA ASN A 332 -8.91 -9.77 3.71
C ASN A 332 -8.84 -11.20 4.33
N PRO A 333 -9.49 -12.22 3.71
CA PRO A 333 -9.65 -13.57 4.26
C PRO A 333 -8.37 -14.44 4.23
N ASP A 334 -8.51 -15.62 4.82
CA ASP A 334 -7.59 -16.77 4.83
C ASP A 334 -8.52 -17.99 4.88
N THR A 335 -9.03 -18.37 3.70
CA THR A 335 -10.11 -19.33 3.50
C THR A 335 -9.68 -20.75 3.89
N ASP A 336 -8.43 -21.11 3.57
CA ASP A 336 -7.81 -22.36 3.95
C ASP A 336 -7.42 -22.45 5.44
N GLY A 337 -6.79 -21.41 5.99
CA GLY A 337 -6.25 -21.37 7.34
C GLY A 337 -4.77 -21.73 7.50
N ASP A 338 -3.93 -21.67 6.45
CA ASP A 338 -2.48 -21.91 6.55
C ASP A 338 -1.67 -20.65 6.92
N GLY A 339 -2.24 -19.47 6.66
CA GLY A 339 -1.71 -18.16 7.03
C GLY A 339 -1.13 -17.34 5.88
N ILE A 340 -1.31 -17.74 4.62
CA ILE A 340 -1.34 -16.83 3.47
C ILE A 340 -2.76 -16.20 3.41
N LYS A 341 -2.92 -15.08 2.71
CA LYS A 341 -4.22 -14.45 2.47
C LYS A 341 -4.76 -14.87 1.11
N ASP A 342 -6.07 -14.87 0.92
CA ASP A 342 -6.67 -15.28 -0.36
C ASP A 342 -6.07 -14.44 -1.51
N VAL A 343 -5.99 -13.10 -1.34
CA VAL A 343 -5.33 -12.16 -2.29
C VAL A 343 -3.83 -12.40 -2.56
N LEU A 344 -3.20 -13.32 -1.82
CA LEU A 344 -1.79 -13.67 -1.93
C LEU A 344 -1.59 -15.20 -2.13
N ASP A 345 -2.66 -15.99 -2.32
CA ASP A 345 -2.66 -17.46 -2.34
C ASP A 345 -3.38 -18.06 -3.57
N LEU A 346 -2.61 -18.29 -4.62
CA LEU A 346 -2.92 -19.02 -5.86
C LEU A 346 -3.72 -20.37 -5.77
N ASP A 347 -4.07 -20.86 -4.58
CA ASP A 347 -4.90 -22.04 -4.26
C ASP A 347 -5.66 -21.76 -2.93
N SER A 348 -6.46 -20.68 -2.88
CA SER A 348 -7.09 -20.10 -1.66
C SER A 348 -7.91 -21.09 -0.84
N ASP A 349 -8.50 -22.09 -1.49
CA ASP A 349 -9.22 -23.17 -0.82
C ASP A 349 -8.42 -24.49 -0.69
N ASN A 350 -7.16 -24.51 -1.14
CA ASN A 350 -6.17 -25.58 -1.01
C ASN A 350 -6.72 -26.97 -1.43
N ASP A 351 -7.59 -26.98 -2.45
CA ASP A 351 -8.09 -28.14 -3.19
C ASP A 351 -6.98 -28.79 -4.01
N GLY A 352 -6.02 -28.02 -4.52
CA GLY A 352 -4.94 -28.46 -5.41
C GLY A 352 -5.12 -28.04 -6.88
N ILE A 353 -6.17 -27.28 -7.19
CA ILE A 353 -6.42 -26.65 -8.49
C ILE A 353 -6.19 -25.15 -8.30
N PRO A 354 -5.31 -24.50 -9.10
CA PRO A 354 -5.07 -23.07 -8.96
C PRO A 354 -6.32 -22.23 -9.23
N ASP A 355 -6.45 -21.11 -8.51
CA ASP A 355 -7.63 -20.23 -8.53
C ASP A 355 -7.92 -19.70 -9.96
N VAL A 356 -6.87 -19.43 -10.74
CA VAL A 356 -6.95 -19.00 -12.14
C VAL A 356 -7.67 -20.02 -13.02
N ILE A 357 -7.56 -21.31 -12.69
CA ILE A 357 -8.21 -22.40 -13.42
C ILE A 357 -9.69 -22.51 -13.02
N GLU A 358 -10.02 -22.20 -11.77
CA GLU A 358 -11.36 -22.28 -11.17
C GLU A 358 -12.23 -21.08 -11.60
N ALA A 359 -11.64 -19.89 -11.61
CA ALA A 359 -12.18 -18.67 -12.22
C ALA A 359 -12.31 -18.80 -13.76
N GLY A 360 -11.54 -19.70 -14.38
CA GLY A 360 -11.69 -20.11 -15.78
C GLY A 360 -10.75 -19.40 -16.76
N GLY A 361 -9.66 -18.82 -16.24
CA GLY A 361 -8.52 -18.28 -16.96
C GLY A 361 -7.63 -19.37 -17.58
N THR A 362 -6.32 -19.13 -17.61
CA THR A 362 -5.36 -20.05 -18.23
C THR A 362 -4.01 -20.06 -17.54
N ASP A 363 -3.64 -21.21 -16.98
CA ASP A 363 -2.26 -21.59 -16.68
C ASP A 363 -1.82 -22.75 -17.61
N THR A 364 -0.93 -22.49 -18.56
CA THR A 364 -0.30 -23.48 -19.44
C THR A 364 1.07 -23.94 -18.91
N ASN A 365 1.64 -23.22 -17.94
CA ASN A 365 2.99 -23.40 -17.40
C ASN A 365 3.01 -24.47 -16.31
N GLY A 366 1.95 -24.50 -15.50
CA GLY A 366 1.91 -25.13 -14.19
C GLY A 366 2.53 -24.24 -13.10
N ASP A 367 2.34 -22.91 -13.10
CA ASP A 367 2.87 -22.03 -12.04
C ASP A 367 1.83 -21.18 -11.29
N GLY A 368 0.53 -21.43 -11.50
CA GLY A 368 -0.55 -20.76 -10.77
C GLY A 368 -0.93 -19.39 -11.36
N LEU A 369 0.04 -18.68 -11.92
CA LEU A 369 -0.15 -17.35 -12.50
C LEU A 369 -0.94 -17.35 -13.83
N ALA A 370 -1.55 -16.22 -14.15
CA ALA A 370 -2.24 -15.94 -15.41
C ALA A 370 -1.28 -15.96 -16.63
N ASP A 371 -1.55 -16.84 -17.61
CA ASP A 371 -0.74 -16.98 -18.84
C ASP A 371 -0.55 -15.66 -19.59
N GLY A 372 0.70 -15.21 -19.62
CA GLY A 372 1.16 -14.26 -20.63
C GLY A 372 0.92 -12.80 -20.29
N PHE A 373 1.06 -12.48 -19.00
CA PHE A 373 1.17 -11.15 -18.42
C PHE A 373 1.65 -10.06 -19.39
N VAL A 374 0.80 -9.07 -19.53
CA VAL A 374 1.08 -7.76 -20.12
C VAL A 374 0.25 -6.80 -19.29
N ASP A 375 0.91 -5.82 -18.72
CA ASP A 375 0.26 -4.66 -18.13
C ASP A 375 0.56 -3.46 -19.07
N THR A 376 -0.47 -2.68 -19.38
CA THR A 376 -0.42 -1.49 -20.25
C THR A 376 -0.38 -0.18 -19.45
N ASP A 377 -0.77 -0.24 -18.18
CA ASP A 377 -1.23 0.83 -17.31
C ASP A 377 -0.24 1.08 -16.18
N ASN A 378 0.44 0.02 -15.73
CA ASN A 378 1.32 -0.08 -14.58
C ASN A 378 0.48 -0.04 -13.28
N ASP A 379 -0.63 -0.80 -13.27
CA ASP A 379 -1.60 -1.01 -12.18
C ASP A 379 -1.64 -2.48 -11.68
N GLY A 380 -0.66 -3.30 -12.08
CA GLY A 380 -0.54 -4.70 -11.68
C GLY A 380 -1.41 -5.64 -12.49
N PHE A 381 -2.61 -5.21 -12.89
CA PHE A 381 -3.61 -6.12 -13.44
C PHE A 381 -3.35 -6.51 -14.92
N ASN A 382 -3.44 -7.82 -15.20
CA ASN A 382 -3.07 -8.39 -16.48
C ASN A 382 -4.08 -8.12 -17.62
N ASP A 383 -3.68 -7.39 -18.70
CA ASP A 383 -4.39 -7.03 -19.97
C ASP A 383 -5.51 -8.01 -20.45
N LEU A 384 -5.29 -9.30 -20.23
CA LEU A 384 -6.13 -10.40 -20.71
C LEU A 384 -7.39 -10.63 -19.84
N VAL A 385 -7.28 -10.35 -18.55
CA VAL A 385 -8.29 -10.55 -17.50
C VAL A 385 -8.73 -9.22 -16.92
N ASP A 386 -7.86 -8.23 -16.88
CA ASP A 386 -8.18 -6.86 -16.48
C ASP A 386 -9.34 -6.24 -17.30
N GLY A 387 -10.26 -5.63 -16.57
CA GLY A 387 -11.39 -4.87 -17.06
C GLY A 387 -11.02 -3.50 -17.63
N ASP A 388 -10.00 -2.76 -17.21
CA ASP A 388 -9.63 -1.45 -17.78
C ASP A 388 -8.16 -1.31 -18.25
N VAL A 389 -7.85 -2.07 -19.30
CA VAL A 389 -6.55 -2.22 -20.02
C VAL A 389 -5.94 -0.93 -20.62
N THR A 390 -6.40 0.24 -20.16
CA THR A 390 -5.92 1.57 -20.52
C THR A 390 -6.24 2.65 -19.45
N GLY A 391 -6.64 2.27 -18.22
CA GLY A 391 -7.00 3.16 -17.11
C GLY A 391 -8.05 4.21 -17.47
N THR A 392 -8.88 3.96 -18.49
CA THR A 392 -9.78 4.95 -19.10
C THR A 392 -10.99 4.39 -19.87
N SER A 393 -11.14 3.07 -19.99
CA SER A 393 -12.24 2.41 -20.70
C SER A 393 -12.54 0.95 -20.33
N ASN A 394 -13.20 0.76 -19.20
CA ASN A 394 -13.75 -0.52 -18.72
C ASN A 394 -14.44 -1.40 -19.82
N ASN A 395 -13.79 -2.53 -20.08
CA ASN A 395 -14.14 -3.71 -20.86
C ASN A 395 -14.30 -4.95 -19.95
N GLN A 396 -15.36 -4.95 -19.14
CA GLN A 396 -15.90 -6.05 -18.29
C GLN A 396 -16.09 -7.45 -18.96
N ASN A 397 -15.57 -7.69 -20.17
CA ASN A 397 -15.58 -9.00 -20.85
C ASN A 397 -14.23 -9.73 -20.73
N ASN A 398 -13.23 -9.10 -20.11
CA ASN A 398 -11.93 -9.71 -19.81
C ASN A 398 -12.00 -10.45 -18.46
N ALA A 399 -12.49 -9.77 -17.42
CA ALA A 399 -12.59 -10.27 -16.04
C ALA A 399 -13.08 -11.71 -15.93
N LEU A 400 -12.32 -12.53 -15.19
CA LEU A 400 -12.65 -13.93 -14.93
C LEU A 400 -13.86 -14.01 -14.00
N VAL A 401 -13.73 -13.35 -12.83
CA VAL A 401 -14.80 -13.15 -11.87
C VAL A 401 -15.27 -11.69 -11.98
N LEU A 402 -16.58 -11.47 -11.95
CA LEU A 402 -17.19 -10.14 -12.03
C LEU A 402 -18.36 -10.10 -11.07
N THR A 403 -18.30 -9.21 -10.08
CA THR A 403 -19.26 -9.18 -8.98
C THR A 403 -20.60 -8.57 -9.40
N GLY A 404 -21.53 -8.49 -8.46
CA GLY A 404 -22.84 -7.90 -8.67
C GLY A 404 -23.21 -6.97 -7.53
N THR A 405 -23.50 -5.71 -7.88
CA THR A 405 -23.88 -4.58 -7.01
C THR A 405 -24.33 -4.94 -5.60
N ASP A 406 -23.72 -4.32 -4.59
CA ASP A 406 -24.35 -4.24 -3.28
C ASP A 406 -25.64 -3.40 -3.34
N THR A 407 -26.76 -4.00 -2.93
CA THR A 407 -28.07 -3.34 -2.79
C THR A 407 -28.62 -3.37 -1.35
N ASN A 408 -27.82 -3.91 -0.43
CA ASN A 408 -28.01 -4.04 1.00
C ASN A 408 -27.36 -2.87 1.74
N ASN A 409 -26.22 -2.40 1.22
CA ASN A 409 -25.23 -1.57 1.89
C ASN A 409 -24.68 -2.32 3.13
N ASP A 410 -24.06 -3.49 2.87
CA ASP A 410 -23.28 -4.27 3.83
C ASP A 410 -21.89 -4.69 3.33
N GLY A 411 -21.37 -4.02 2.29
CA GLY A 411 -19.97 -4.12 1.84
C GLY A 411 -19.65 -5.39 1.05
N GLN A 412 -20.67 -6.13 0.61
CA GLN A 412 -20.51 -7.41 -0.09
C GLN A 412 -21.43 -7.51 -1.32
N PRO A 413 -20.99 -8.20 -2.38
CA PRO A 413 -21.76 -8.34 -3.60
C PRO A 413 -22.97 -9.24 -3.36
N ASN A 414 -24.09 -8.93 -4.04
CA ASN A 414 -25.33 -9.70 -3.88
C ASN A 414 -25.31 -11.06 -4.62
N SER A 415 -24.33 -11.26 -5.51
CA SER A 415 -24.14 -12.41 -6.38
C SER A 415 -22.95 -12.17 -7.29
N TYR A 416 -22.19 -13.19 -7.65
CA TYR A 416 -21.23 -13.10 -8.75
C TYR A 416 -21.94 -13.34 -10.11
N THR A 417 -21.45 -12.70 -11.16
CA THR A 417 -22.04 -12.76 -12.51
C THR A 417 -21.31 -13.72 -13.45
N THR A 418 -20.03 -13.94 -13.16
CA THR A 418 -19.15 -15.05 -13.56
C THR A 418 -18.51 -15.61 -12.27
N GLY A 419 -17.68 -16.67 -12.35
CA GLY A 419 -16.99 -17.20 -11.16
C GLY A 419 -17.83 -17.96 -10.11
N ASP A 420 -19.16 -17.94 -10.17
CA ASP A 420 -20.06 -18.71 -9.26
C ASP A 420 -20.92 -19.68 -10.10
N THR A 421 -20.62 -20.97 -10.01
CA THR A 421 -21.18 -22.00 -10.91
C THR A 421 -22.58 -22.49 -10.49
N ASP A 422 -22.82 -22.69 -9.20
CA ASP A 422 -24.10 -23.20 -8.67
C ASP A 422 -25.10 -22.08 -8.29
N GLY A 423 -24.60 -20.88 -7.99
CA GLY A 423 -25.35 -19.69 -7.62
C GLY A 423 -25.66 -19.57 -6.12
N ASP A 424 -24.86 -20.16 -5.22
CA ASP A 424 -25.05 -20.07 -3.76
C ASP A 424 -24.35 -18.89 -3.08
N GLY A 425 -23.39 -18.25 -3.76
CA GLY A 425 -22.69 -17.05 -3.32
C GLY A 425 -21.28 -17.27 -2.77
N ILE A 426 -20.68 -18.43 -3.02
CA ILE A 426 -19.23 -18.67 -2.86
C ILE A 426 -18.61 -18.70 -4.28
N PRO A 427 -17.53 -17.94 -4.58
CA PRO A 427 -16.77 -18.09 -5.82
C PRO A 427 -16.20 -19.50 -5.98
N ASN A 428 -15.97 -19.95 -7.22
CA ASN A 428 -15.45 -21.29 -7.51
C ASN A 428 -14.10 -21.54 -6.80
N HIS A 429 -13.18 -20.56 -6.84
CA HIS A 429 -11.86 -20.63 -6.19
C HIS A 429 -11.91 -20.72 -4.66
N LEU A 430 -13.09 -20.50 -4.06
CA LEU A 430 -13.35 -20.67 -2.62
C LEU A 430 -14.33 -21.83 -2.32
N ASP A 431 -14.75 -22.62 -3.33
CA ASP A 431 -15.74 -23.71 -3.20
C ASP A 431 -15.29 -25.07 -3.75
N LEU A 432 -14.73 -25.85 -2.83
CA LEU A 432 -14.50 -27.31 -2.84
C LEU A 432 -15.57 -28.23 -3.48
N ASP A 433 -16.79 -27.79 -3.82
CA ASP A 433 -17.82 -28.52 -4.60
C ASP A 433 -18.60 -27.51 -5.47
N SER A 434 -17.88 -26.74 -6.31
CA SER A 434 -18.31 -25.56 -7.07
C SER A 434 -19.61 -25.70 -7.87
N ASP A 435 -19.98 -26.91 -8.30
CA ASP A 435 -21.24 -27.19 -9.01
C ASP A 435 -22.33 -27.87 -8.16
N ASN A 436 -21.97 -28.18 -6.91
CA ASN A 436 -22.79 -28.69 -5.80
C ASN A 436 -23.52 -30.00 -6.14
N ASP A 437 -22.94 -30.84 -7.02
CA ASP A 437 -23.47 -32.18 -7.33
C ASP A 437 -23.18 -33.22 -6.21
N GLY A 438 -22.20 -32.92 -5.35
CA GLY A 438 -21.74 -33.80 -4.27
C GLY A 438 -20.46 -34.58 -4.62
N ILE A 439 -19.65 -34.04 -5.53
CA ILE A 439 -18.32 -34.53 -5.94
C ILE A 439 -17.40 -33.32 -5.99
N THR A 440 -16.47 -33.26 -5.05
CA THR A 440 -15.53 -32.14 -4.90
C THR A 440 -14.59 -31.97 -6.09
N ASP A 441 -14.13 -30.75 -6.34
CA ASP A 441 -13.43 -30.38 -7.58
C ASP A 441 -12.09 -31.12 -7.76
N ILE A 442 -11.31 -31.33 -6.69
CA ILE A 442 -10.14 -32.23 -6.71
C ILE A 442 -10.47 -33.65 -7.22
N ILE A 443 -11.69 -34.17 -6.98
CA ILE A 443 -12.13 -35.49 -7.45
C ILE A 443 -12.63 -35.42 -8.91
N GLU A 444 -13.25 -34.31 -9.29
CA GLU A 444 -13.67 -33.99 -10.66
C GLU A 444 -12.47 -33.92 -11.61
N ALA A 445 -11.47 -33.11 -11.25
CA ALA A 445 -10.18 -32.96 -11.90
C ALA A 445 -9.38 -34.28 -11.95
N GLY A 446 -9.56 -35.13 -10.93
CA GLY A 446 -9.09 -36.52 -10.91
C GLY A 446 -7.94 -36.82 -9.95
N GLY A 447 -7.71 -35.92 -8.99
CA GLY A 447 -6.79 -36.04 -7.86
C GLY A 447 -7.29 -37.00 -6.78
N THR A 448 -6.94 -36.75 -5.52
CA THR A 448 -7.28 -37.66 -4.42
C THR A 448 -7.71 -36.97 -3.13
N ASP A 449 -8.97 -37.20 -2.78
CA ASP A 449 -9.58 -36.97 -1.45
C ASP A 449 -9.97 -38.32 -0.80
N THR A 450 -9.27 -38.74 0.25
CA THR A 450 -9.52 -39.99 1.02
C THR A 450 -10.19 -39.74 2.38
N ASN A 451 -9.86 -38.61 3.01
CA ASN A 451 -10.38 -38.09 4.28
C ASN A 451 -11.81 -37.54 4.17
N LYS A 452 -12.18 -37.01 3.00
CA LYS A 452 -13.48 -36.44 2.63
C LYS A 452 -13.74 -35.07 3.22
N ASP A 453 -12.75 -34.19 3.14
CA ASP A 453 -12.81 -32.77 3.52
C ASP A 453 -12.66 -31.80 2.35
N GLY A 454 -12.50 -32.26 1.11
CA GLY A 454 -12.44 -31.42 -0.10
C GLY A 454 -11.01 -31.20 -0.55
N LYS A 455 -10.14 -30.75 0.36
CA LYS A 455 -8.73 -30.45 0.12
C LYS A 455 -7.86 -31.62 -0.35
N VAL A 456 -6.70 -31.33 -0.95
CA VAL A 456 -5.74 -32.34 -1.44
C VAL A 456 -5.11 -33.18 -0.30
N ASP A 457 -5.31 -34.51 -0.30
CA ASP A 457 -4.72 -35.46 0.67
C ASP A 457 -3.17 -35.44 0.72
N ALA A 458 -2.53 -34.92 -0.33
CA ALA A 458 -1.15 -35.24 -0.67
C ALA A 458 -0.11 -34.43 0.12
N ILE A 459 -0.56 -33.53 1.00
CA ILE A 459 0.24 -32.68 1.89
C ILE A 459 1.25 -33.49 2.73
N ALA A 460 2.53 -33.13 2.63
CA ALA A 460 3.59 -33.69 3.46
C ALA A 460 3.53 -33.12 4.89
N THR A 461 4.35 -33.64 5.80
CA THR A 461 4.46 -33.09 7.18
C THR A 461 5.14 -31.71 7.27
N ASN A 462 5.21 -30.98 6.16
CA ASN A 462 5.94 -29.72 5.96
C ASN A 462 5.25 -28.83 4.90
N GLY A 463 3.92 -28.89 4.77
CA GLY A 463 3.14 -28.17 3.75
C GLY A 463 3.18 -28.89 2.40
N THR A 464 4.33 -28.83 1.73
CA THR A 464 4.53 -29.30 0.35
C THR A 464 3.78 -30.58 -0.03
N LEU A 465 3.10 -30.55 -1.17
CA LEU A 465 2.45 -31.72 -1.75
C LEU A 465 3.47 -32.84 -2.07
N THR A 466 3.01 -34.10 -2.08
CA THR A 466 3.88 -35.30 -2.27
C THR A 466 3.83 -35.90 -3.68
N ASN A 467 2.97 -35.33 -4.51
CA ASN A 467 2.73 -35.54 -5.93
C ASN A 467 3.39 -34.44 -6.77
N ASP A 468 3.42 -33.19 -6.28
CA ASP A 468 4.32 -32.13 -6.74
C ASP A 468 5.74 -32.69 -6.99
N THR A 469 6.17 -32.67 -8.26
CA THR A 469 7.48 -33.18 -8.70
C THR A 469 8.44 -32.05 -9.12
N ASN A 470 7.91 -30.86 -9.39
CA ASN A 470 8.61 -29.67 -9.89
C ASN A 470 8.97 -28.68 -8.78
N ASN A 471 8.30 -28.77 -7.63
CA ASN A 471 8.32 -27.85 -6.50
C ASN A 471 7.78 -26.47 -6.87
N ASP A 472 6.61 -26.44 -7.52
CA ASP A 472 5.80 -25.25 -7.85
C ASP A 472 4.77 -24.90 -6.77
N GLY A 473 4.19 -25.90 -6.09
CA GLY A 473 3.18 -25.70 -5.05
C GLY A 473 2.01 -26.68 -5.21
N PHE A 474 1.61 -26.93 -6.46
CA PHE A 474 0.35 -27.55 -6.86
C PHE A 474 0.40 -29.06 -7.10
N ASP A 475 -0.77 -29.71 -7.20
CA ASP A 475 -0.83 -31.13 -7.54
C ASP A 475 -0.67 -31.33 -9.06
N ASP A 476 0.54 -31.76 -9.44
CA ASP A 476 1.03 -32.38 -10.70
C ASP A 476 0.02 -33.31 -11.45
N ASN A 477 -1.09 -33.72 -10.82
CA ASN A 477 -2.19 -34.50 -11.42
C ASN A 477 -3.43 -33.67 -11.82
N VAL A 478 -3.64 -32.49 -11.24
CA VAL A 478 -4.86 -31.66 -11.39
C VAL A 478 -4.62 -30.19 -11.72
N GLN A 479 -3.44 -29.61 -11.48
CA GLN A 479 -3.19 -28.15 -11.62
C GLN A 479 -3.49 -27.50 -12.99
N ASN A 480 -3.70 -28.28 -14.06
CA ASN A 480 -4.17 -27.76 -15.37
C ASN A 480 -5.48 -28.45 -15.84
N ALA A 481 -6.26 -28.98 -14.91
CA ALA A 481 -7.53 -29.64 -15.17
C ALA A 481 -8.67 -28.64 -14.93
N PRO A 482 -9.43 -28.24 -15.97
CA PRO A 482 -10.53 -27.30 -15.78
C PRO A 482 -11.67 -27.96 -15.01
N LEU A 483 -12.33 -27.17 -14.16
CA LEU A 483 -13.58 -27.48 -13.43
C LEU A 483 -14.58 -28.31 -14.27
N VAL A 484 -15.14 -29.40 -13.72
CA VAL A 484 -15.81 -30.46 -14.53
C VAL A 484 -17.34 -30.49 -14.46
N THR A 485 -17.99 -29.43 -13.94
CA THR A 485 -19.45 -29.18 -13.92
C THR A 485 -20.37 -30.29 -14.49
N THR A 486 -20.85 -31.17 -13.61
CA THR A 486 -21.80 -32.27 -13.91
C THR A 486 -23.24 -31.93 -13.51
N GLY A 487 -23.75 -30.84 -14.10
CA GLY A 487 -25.03 -30.22 -13.72
C GLY A 487 -26.28 -31.13 -13.56
N PRO A 488 -27.27 -30.65 -12.76
CA PRO A 488 -28.13 -31.47 -11.86
C PRO A 488 -29.28 -32.35 -12.43
#